data_AF-A0A536EPW4-F1
#
_entry.id   AF-A0A536EPW4-F1
#
_cell.length_a   1.000
_cell.length_b   1.000
_cell.length_c   1.000
_cell.angle_alpha   90.00
_cell.angle_beta   90.00
_cell.angle_gamma   90.00
#
_symmetry.space_group_name_H-M   'P 1'
#
loop_
_entity.id
_entity.type
_entity.pdbx_description
1 polymer ?
#
loop_
_entity_poly.entity_id
_entity_poly.type
_entity_poly.pdbx_seq_one_letter_code
_entity_poly.pdbx_strand_id
1 'polypeptide(L)'
;MNGVLCSGDYMLFLIFWGMQILPLYLMLRVFGGPARARAAGRYLSFALTSLGLLTGAVILVVARTGQHTSDITGNFHALLGPVQAAGFWLS
;
A
#
# COMPACT_ATOMS: atom_id res chain seq x y z
N MET A 1 9.63 -2.42 10.43
CA MET A 1 8.64 -1.39 10.79
C MET A 1 8.94 0.00 10.21
N ASN A 2 10.20 0.47 10.11
CA ASN A 2 10.46 1.79 9.50
C ASN A 2 10.22 1.87 7.98
N GLY A 3 10.43 0.79 7.21
CA GLY A 3 10.39 0.88 5.73
C GLY A 3 9.03 1.31 5.16
N VAL A 4 7.93 0.67 5.57
CA VAL A 4 6.57 0.98 5.09
C VAL A 4 6.11 2.39 5.50
N LEU A 5 6.51 2.86 6.69
CA LEU A 5 6.07 4.16 7.21
C LEU A 5 6.97 5.32 6.75
N CYS A 6 8.21 5.04 6.32
CA CYS A 6 9.13 6.04 5.80
C CYS A 6 9.17 6.11 4.25
N SER A 7 8.34 5.36 3.53
CA SER A 7 8.31 5.45 2.06
C SER A 7 7.60 6.73 1.61
N GLY A 8 8.33 7.65 0.98
CA GLY A 8 7.78 8.86 0.38
C GLY A 8 7.14 8.65 -1.00
N ASP A 9 7.22 7.43 -1.55
CA ASP A 9 6.73 7.10 -2.89
C ASP A 9 5.84 5.84 -2.84
N TYR A 10 4.76 5.83 -3.62
CA TYR A 10 3.82 4.71 -3.70
C TYR A 10 4.46 3.39 -4.18
N MET A 11 5.47 3.44 -5.06
CA MET A 11 6.19 2.27 -5.54
C MET A 11 7.04 1.64 -4.42
N LEU A 12 7.78 2.48 -3.68
CA LEU A 12 8.57 2.06 -2.52
C LEU A 12 7.66 1.47 -1.44
N PHE A 13 6.49 2.08 -1.23
CA PHE A 13 5.47 1.57 -0.32
C PHE A 13 5.01 0.16 -0.70
N LEU A 14 4.69 -0.08 -1.99
CA LEU A 14 4.27 -1.41 -2.49
C LEU A 14 5.32 -2.49 -2.28
N ILE A 15 6.61 -2.17 -2.52
CA ILE A 15 7.71 -3.11 -2.33
C ILE A 15 7.86 -3.46 -0.85
N PHE A 16 7.87 -2.48 0.05
CA PHE A 16 7.96 -2.74 1.48
C PHE A 16 6.74 -3.50 2.02
N TRP A 17 5.55 -3.18 1.51
CA TRP A 17 4.32 -3.88 1.85
C TRP A 17 4.36 -5.35 1.43
N GLY A 18 4.88 -5.65 0.23
CA GLY A 18 5.08 -7.02 -0.24
C GLY A 18 6.15 -7.78 0.55
N MET A 19 7.27 -7.11 0.87
CA MET A 19 8.39 -7.74 1.58
C MET A 19 8.01 -8.24 2.97
N GLN A 20 7.12 -7.58 3.70
CA GLN A 20 6.69 -8.04 5.03
C GLN A 20 5.74 -9.25 5.01
N ILE A 21 5.10 -9.54 3.87
CA ILE A 21 4.22 -10.72 3.72
C ILE A 21 5.03 -12.00 3.77
N LEU A 22 6.23 -11.98 3.16
CA LEU A 22 7.13 -13.13 3.09
C LEU A 22 7.58 -13.67 4.46
N PRO A 23 8.14 -12.86 5.40
CA PRO A 23 8.57 -13.35 6.70
C PRO A 23 7.40 -13.88 7.55
N LEU A 24 6.22 -13.25 7.47
CA LEU A 24 5.02 -13.74 8.16
C LEU A 24 4.53 -15.07 7.60
N TYR A 25 4.52 -15.23 6.27
CA TYR A 25 4.18 -16.49 5.63
C TYR A 25 5.16 -17.61 6.03
N LEU A 26 6.46 -17.34 6.00
CA LEU A 26 7.49 -18.29 6.41
C LEU A 26 7.33 -18.67 7.88
N MET A 27 7.06 -17.71 8.76
CA MET A 27 6.86 -17.96 10.18
C MET A 27 5.63 -18.83 10.45
N LEU A 28 4.50 -18.55 9.79
CA LEU A 28 3.29 -19.37 9.87
C LEU A 28 3.51 -20.78 9.33
N ARG A 29 4.33 -20.93 8.29
CA ARG A 29 4.56 -22.22 7.64
C ARG A 29 5.60 -23.09 8.36
N VAL A 30 6.66 -22.50 8.89
CA VAL A 30 7.76 -23.22 9.57
C VAL A 30 7.39 -23.51 11.03
N PHE A 31 6.89 -22.50 11.77
CA PHE A 31 6.65 -22.60 13.22
C PHE A 31 5.18 -22.86 13.59
N GLY A 32 4.28 -22.97 12.63
CA GLY A 32 2.86 -23.21 12.91
C GLY A 32 2.55 -24.62 13.44
N GLY A 33 1.45 -24.76 14.18
CA GLY A 33 0.98 -26.03 14.75
C GLY A 33 0.26 -26.98 13.77
N PRO A 34 -0.59 -27.91 14.25
CA PRO A 34 -1.19 -29.00 13.46
C PRO A 34 -2.11 -28.58 12.28
N ALA A 35 -2.36 -27.29 12.08
CA ALA A 35 -3.09 -26.73 10.93
C ALA A 35 -2.33 -25.61 10.18
N ARG A 36 -0.99 -25.56 10.29
CA ARG A 36 -0.12 -24.52 9.73
C ARG A 36 -0.34 -24.22 8.25
N ALA A 37 -0.55 -25.24 7.43
CA ALA A 37 -0.75 -25.06 5.98
C ALA A 37 -2.07 -24.31 5.66
N ARG A 38 -3.15 -24.59 6.40
CA ARG A 38 -4.44 -23.88 6.25
C ARG A 38 -4.36 -22.44 6.75
N ALA A 39 -3.68 -22.23 7.88
CA ALA A 39 -3.48 -20.89 8.43
C ALA A 39 -2.60 -20.02 7.50
N ALA A 40 -1.47 -20.55 7.03
CA ALA A 40 -0.57 -19.86 6.10
C ALA A 40 -1.23 -19.58 4.75
N GLY A 41 -2.04 -20.52 4.23
CA GLY A 41 -2.78 -20.34 2.99
C GLY A 41 -3.82 -19.21 3.06
N ARG A 42 -4.61 -19.16 4.14
CA ARG A 42 -5.58 -18.07 4.37
C ARG A 42 -4.90 -16.72 4.55
N TYR A 43 -3.81 -16.68 5.32
CA TYR A 43 -3.01 -15.46 5.46
C TYR A 43 -2.51 -14.97 4.10
N LEU A 44 -1.95 -15.86 3.29
CA LEU A 44 -1.42 -15.52 1.97
C LEU A 44 -2.51 -14.97 1.05
N SER A 45 -3.69 -15.59 1.01
CA SER A 45 -4.79 -15.09 0.18
C SER A 45 -5.25 -13.69 0.60
N PHE A 46 -5.43 -13.44 1.90
CA PHE A 46 -5.81 -12.10 2.37
C PHE A 46 -4.71 -11.06 2.15
N ALA A 47 -3.44 -11.44 2.33
CA ALA A 47 -2.30 -10.56 2.10
C ALA A 47 -2.14 -10.20 0.61
N LEU A 48 -2.33 -11.16 -0.30
CA LEU A 48 -2.32 -10.91 -1.75
C LEU A 48 -3.49 -10.05 -2.19
N THR A 49 -4.70 -10.29 -1.66
CA THR A 49 -5.87 -9.43 -1.94
C THR A 49 -5.62 -7.99 -1.48
N SER A 50 -5.04 -7.82 -0.28
CA SER A 50 -4.66 -6.49 0.23
C SER A 50 -3.61 -5.82 -0.67
N LEU A 51 -2.57 -6.53 -1.09
CA LEU A 51 -1.55 -6.00 -2.02
C LEU A 51 -2.16 -5.62 -3.38
N GLY A 52 -3.08 -6.43 -3.90
CA GLY A 52 -3.79 -6.14 -5.15
C GLY A 52 -4.68 -4.90 -5.06
N LEU A 53 -5.48 -4.79 -3.99
CA LEU A 53 -6.30 -3.60 -3.72
C LEU A 53 -5.45 -2.34 -3.61
N LEU A 54 -4.33 -2.43 -2.88
CA LEU A 54 -3.40 -1.33 -2.71
C LEU A 54 -2.77 -0.90 -4.05
N THR A 55 -2.35 -1.86 -4.87
CA THR A 55 -1.81 -1.61 -6.21
C THR A 55 -2.84 -0.91 -7.10
N GLY A 56 -4.10 -1.39 -7.06
CA GLY A 56 -5.21 -0.76 -7.78
C GLY A 56 -5.46 0.68 -7.34
N ALA A 57 -5.40 0.97 -6.04
CA ALA A 57 -5.53 2.32 -5.52
C ALA A 57 -4.39 3.24 -5.99
N VAL A 58 -3.14 2.77 -5.96
CA VAL A 58 -1.97 3.53 -6.45
C VAL A 58 -2.10 3.85 -7.94
N ILE A 59 -2.49 2.86 -8.77
CA ILE A 59 -2.71 3.07 -10.20
C ILE A 59 -3.81 4.11 -10.43
N LEU A 60 -4.90 4.05 -9.66
CA LEU A 60 -5.99 5.01 -9.77
C LEU A 60 -5.52 6.43 -9.42
N VAL A 61 -4.71 6.59 -8.37
CA VAL A 61 -4.15 7.90 -7.99
C VAL A 61 -3.28 8.46 -9.11
N VAL A 62 -2.34 7.67 -9.64
CA VAL A 62 -1.43 8.08 -10.72
C VAL A 62 -2.20 8.42 -12.01
N ALA A 63 -3.21 7.61 -12.35
CA ALA A 63 -4.07 7.87 -13.50
C ALA A 63 -4.88 9.16 -13.37
N ARG A 64 -5.23 9.58 -12.14
CA ARG A 64 -6.00 10.79 -11.86
C ARG A 64 -5.16 12.06 -11.80
N THR A 65 -3.92 11.97 -11.33
CA THR A 65 -3.02 13.13 -11.23
C THR A 65 -2.37 13.47 -12.56
N GLY A 66 -2.27 12.52 -13.49
CA GLY A 66 -1.65 12.73 -14.81
C GLY A 66 -0.16 13.04 -14.73
N GLN A 67 0.43 12.94 -13.53
CA GLN A 67 1.86 13.10 -13.30
C GLN A 67 2.51 11.74 -13.45
N HIS A 68 3.55 11.62 -14.27
CA HIS A 68 4.35 10.39 -14.40
C HIS A 68 5.23 10.10 -13.17
N THR A 69 4.91 10.69 -12.01
CA THR A 69 5.65 10.53 -10.76
C THR A 69 4.83 9.74 -9.76
N SER A 70 5.48 8.79 -9.11
CA SER A 70 4.92 7.97 -8.02
C SER A 70 5.14 8.60 -6.64
N ASP A 71 5.66 9.84 -6.60
CA ASP A 71 5.88 10.61 -5.37
C ASP A 71 4.55 10.99 -4.69
N ILE A 72 4.45 10.68 -3.40
CA ILE A 72 3.24 10.91 -2.61
C ILE A 72 3.02 12.42 -2.41
N THR A 73 4.09 13.19 -2.17
CA THR A 73 3.97 14.62 -1.87
C THR A 73 3.49 15.40 -3.10
N GLY A 74 4.05 15.13 -4.28
CA GLY A 74 3.63 15.76 -5.52
C GLY A 74 2.17 15.45 -5.90
N ASN A 75 1.76 14.18 -5.77
CA ASN A 75 0.40 13.76 -6.08
C ASN A 75 -0.63 14.33 -5.09
N PHE A 76 -0.28 14.44 -3.81
CA PHE A 76 -1.15 15.00 -2.78
C PHE A 76 -1.48 16.48 -3.05
N HIS A 77 -0.47 17.30 -3.38
CA HIS A 77 -0.70 18.70 -3.75
C HIS A 77 -1.53 18.85 -5.02
N ALA A 78 -1.32 18.00 -6.02
CA ALA A 78 -2.09 18.02 -7.27
C ALA A 78 -3.58 17.69 -7.04
N LEU A 79 -3.90 16.76 -6.15
CA LEU A 79 -5.28 16.36 -5.84
C LEU A 79 -6.00 17.33 -4.90
N LEU A 80 -5.27 17.98 -3.98
CA LEU A 80 -5.84 18.88 -3.00
C LEU A 80 -5.85 20.36 -3.40
N GLY A 81 -5.08 20.78 -4.40
CA GLY A 81 -5.15 22.15 -4.93
C GLY A 81 -6.58 22.66 -5.18
N PRO A 82 -7.46 21.87 -5.82
CA PRO A 82 -8.88 22.25 -6.00
C PRO A 82 -9.66 22.34 -4.69
N VAL A 83 -9.36 21.47 -3.72
CA VAL A 83 -10.06 21.40 -2.42
C VAL A 83 -9.61 22.51 -1.48
N GLN A 84 -8.32 22.84 -1.42
CA GLN A 84 -7.80 23.98 -0.66
C GLN A 84 -8.37 25.31 -1.16
N ALA A 85 -8.50 25.46 -2.48
CA ALA A 85 -9.15 26.63 -3.07
C ALA A 85 -10.63 26.72 -2.67
N ALA A 86 -11.35 25.59 -2.58
CA ALA A 86 -12.74 25.56 -2.14
C ALA A 86 -12.91 25.75 -0.62
N GLY A 87 -11.99 25.18 0.19
CA GLY A 87 -11.98 25.31 1.64
C GLY A 87 -11.69 26.73 2.14
N PHE A 88 -10.91 27.51 1.37
CA PHE A 88 -10.69 28.93 1.63
C PHE A 88 -11.97 29.78 1.63
N TRP A 89 -12.97 29.40 0.83
CA TRP A 89 -14.27 30.10 0.77
C TRP A 89 -15.26 29.65 1.86
N LEU A 90 -14.91 28.62 2.64
CA LEU A 90 -15.75 28.04 3.69
C LEU A 90 -15.29 28.40 5.11
N SER A 91 -14.26 29.25 5.26
CA SER A 91 -13.70 29.75 6.53
C SER A 91 -13.88 31.24 6.70
#